data_AF-A0A9X4NRS8-F1
#
_entry.id   AF-A0A9X4NRS8-F1
#
_cell.length_a   1.000
_cell.length_b   1.000
_cell.length_c   1.000
_cell.angle_alpha   90.00
_cell.angle_beta   90.00
_cell.angle_gamma   90.00
#
_symmetry.space_group_name_H-M   'P 1'
#
loop_
_entity.id
_entity.type
_entity.pdbx_description
1 polymer ?
#
loop_
_entity_poly.entity_id
_entity_poly.type
_entity_poly.pdbx_seq_one_letter_code
_entity_poly.pdbx_strand_id
1 'polypeptide(L)'
;MLCDGLARQPLVNDLEAAGAQVLAVVEACSQLVQSVVRHAPSLVVVQATPADEALFKATQTLAEVSPLPVLVFTNDGDAAHIVQATESGVHAYVVGGYGAQRLRPLMQLAQARFKREQALLEELRDVSTRFEERKAVERAKGILMSARQVSDDGAFEILRTASMHSNQRLGQVAQHIIQSAHFAEGVNRAGQLRMLSQRLVKHWLLRLAGVQVARHLALQTDSAQRIDANLALLGKNLSQPTFGDLLAQVVATWKALKKALKAEPALDQLAPINALAERLLQDAERLTASLESAGSVAPLRMLNMAGRQRMHSQRFAKAALLGVLEPGEPQLQHQADMEAARQAFEQGLAYLNGLPLSTPEIRRTLESAAQGWLQVVTGADHVRRPAGRDRLLRLEGLASASESLLDDFEQLSAQYERSMQMLMG
;
A
#
# COMPACT_ATOMS: atom_id res chain seq x y z
N MET A 1 18.15 13.80 -43.43
CA MET A 1 18.12 15.22 -43.04
C MET A 1 19.36 15.90 -43.62
N LEU A 2 19.21 17.06 -44.28
CA LEU A 2 20.28 17.76 -45.02
C LEU A 2 20.21 19.26 -44.71
N CYS A 3 21.26 19.83 -44.11
CA CYS A 3 21.42 21.25 -43.86
C CYS A 3 22.30 21.93 -44.93
N ASP A 4 22.00 21.78 -46.23
CA ASP A 4 22.42 22.77 -47.24
C ASP A 4 21.74 22.57 -48.61
N GLY A 5 21.30 23.66 -49.24
CA GLY A 5 20.36 23.64 -50.38
C GLY A 5 20.90 23.09 -51.71
N LEU A 6 22.22 23.12 -51.94
CA LEU A 6 22.86 22.65 -53.18
C LEU A 6 23.41 21.21 -53.08
N ALA A 7 23.58 20.67 -51.87
CA ALA A 7 24.00 19.28 -51.61
C ALA A 7 22.80 18.30 -51.48
N ARG A 8 21.58 18.80 -51.71
CA ARG A 8 20.32 18.10 -51.38
C ARG A 8 19.90 17.01 -52.37
N GLN A 9 20.03 17.30 -53.67
CA GLN A 9 19.71 16.37 -54.76
C GLN A 9 20.63 15.15 -54.86
N PRO A 10 21.97 15.24 -54.66
CA PRO A 10 22.83 14.08 -54.82
C PRO A 10 22.51 12.97 -53.81
N LEU A 11 22.32 13.24 -52.51
CA LEU A 11 22.09 12.15 -51.55
C LEU A 11 20.77 11.42 -51.78
N VAL A 12 19.70 12.14 -52.13
CA VAL A 12 18.40 11.52 -52.45
C VAL A 12 18.54 10.63 -53.67
N ASN A 13 19.13 11.15 -54.75
CA ASN A 13 19.35 10.39 -55.97
C ASN A 13 20.27 9.18 -55.75
N ASP A 14 21.32 9.33 -54.94
CA ASP A 14 22.28 8.26 -54.63
C ASP A 14 21.64 7.18 -53.75
N LEU A 15 20.77 7.55 -52.81
CA LEU A 15 19.98 6.61 -52.01
C LEU A 15 18.99 5.84 -52.88
N GLU A 16 18.31 6.52 -53.81
CA GLU A 16 17.41 5.89 -54.77
C GLU A 16 18.15 4.95 -55.72
N ALA A 17 19.31 5.37 -56.24
CA ALA A 17 20.19 4.53 -57.05
C ALA A 17 20.74 3.33 -56.27
N ALA A 18 20.93 3.47 -54.96
CA ALA A 18 21.28 2.37 -54.05
C ALA A 18 20.10 1.45 -53.71
N GLY A 19 18.90 1.73 -54.22
CA GLY A 19 17.68 0.92 -54.07
C GLY A 19 16.84 1.28 -52.85
N ALA A 20 17.04 2.43 -52.22
CA ALA A 20 16.20 2.95 -51.15
C ALA A 20 15.04 3.78 -51.70
N GLN A 21 13.90 3.79 -51.02
CA GLN A 21 12.82 4.74 -51.30
C GLN A 21 12.86 5.87 -50.28
N VAL A 22 12.97 7.12 -50.74
CA VAL A 22 12.99 8.29 -49.85
C VAL A 22 11.56 8.73 -49.54
N LEU A 23 11.10 8.44 -48.32
CA LEU A 23 9.71 8.72 -47.90
C LEU A 23 9.48 10.18 -47.51
N ALA A 24 10.50 10.83 -46.95
CA ALA A 24 10.44 12.22 -46.52
C ALA A 24 11.84 12.81 -46.40
N VAL A 25 11.94 14.13 -46.61
CA VAL A 25 13.17 14.90 -46.37
C VAL A 25 12.86 15.98 -45.34
N VAL A 26 13.63 15.99 -44.26
CA VAL A 26 13.49 16.92 -43.15
C VAL A 26 14.70 17.84 -43.10
N GLU A 27 14.50 19.10 -42.75
CA GLU A 27 15.54 20.15 -42.71
C GLU A 27 15.98 20.51 -41.29
N ALA A 28 15.13 20.28 -40.28
CA ALA A 28 15.43 20.59 -38.89
C ALA A 28 15.36 19.34 -38.01
N CYS A 29 16.34 19.17 -37.09
CA CYS A 29 16.38 18.02 -36.15
C CYS A 29 15.10 17.95 -35.31
N SER A 30 14.50 19.10 -35.02
CA SER A 30 13.25 19.23 -34.27
C SER A 30 12.06 18.52 -34.94
N GLN A 31 12.09 18.36 -36.26
CA GLN A 31 11.02 17.71 -37.04
C GLN A 31 11.28 16.21 -37.26
N LEU A 32 12.44 15.69 -36.83
CA LEU A 32 12.85 14.31 -37.12
C LEU A 32 11.86 13.29 -36.55
N VAL A 33 11.56 13.39 -35.25
CA VAL A 33 10.66 12.45 -34.55
C VAL A 33 9.26 12.50 -35.16
N GLN A 34 8.72 13.69 -35.41
CA GLN A 34 7.40 13.86 -36.01
C GLN A 34 7.33 13.24 -37.41
N SER A 35 8.38 13.40 -38.22
CA SER A 35 8.44 12.85 -39.57
C SER A 35 8.55 11.32 -39.54
N VAL A 36 9.35 10.75 -38.64
CA VAL A 36 9.41 9.30 -38.45
C VAL A 36 8.04 8.73 -38.07
N VAL A 37 7.37 9.31 -37.08
CA VAL A 37 6.05 8.84 -36.63
C VAL A 37 5.03 8.92 -37.77
N ARG A 38 5.09 9.97 -38.59
CA ARG A 38 4.17 10.18 -39.71
C ARG A 38 4.39 9.22 -40.87
N HIS A 39 5.65 8.95 -41.22
CA HIS A 39 6.02 8.24 -42.45
C HIS A 39 6.45 6.78 -42.22
N ALA A 40 6.68 6.38 -40.98
CA ALA A 40 7.12 5.04 -40.56
C ALA A 40 8.29 4.46 -41.42
N PRO A 41 9.43 5.18 -41.55
CA PRO A 41 10.56 4.69 -42.32
C PRO A 41 11.27 3.51 -41.65
N SER A 42 11.94 2.69 -42.44
CA SER A 42 12.75 1.56 -41.96
C SER A 42 14.22 1.90 -41.62
N LEU A 43 14.64 3.13 -41.92
CA LEU A 43 16.00 3.65 -41.69
C LEU A 43 15.93 5.18 -41.74
N VAL A 44 16.64 5.84 -40.82
CA VAL A 44 16.90 7.28 -40.88
C VAL A 44 18.33 7.51 -41.33
N VAL A 45 18.49 8.34 -42.35
CA VAL A 45 19.79 8.83 -42.81
C VAL A 45 19.90 10.33 -42.54
N VAL A 46 20.93 10.72 -41.80
CA VAL A 46 21.24 12.10 -41.45
C VAL A 46 22.58 12.45 -42.06
N GLN A 47 22.64 13.60 -42.72
CA GLN A 47 23.90 14.23 -43.06
C GLN A 47 23.98 15.53 -42.25
N ALA A 48 24.92 15.59 -41.32
CA ALA A 48 25.11 16.70 -40.39
C ALA A 48 26.57 17.16 -40.43
N THR A 49 26.79 18.46 -40.57
CA THR A 49 28.13 19.06 -40.62
C THR A 49 28.11 20.40 -39.89
N PRO A 50 28.48 20.46 -38.59
CA PRO A 50 28.89 19.36 -37.71
C PRO A 50 27.70 18.50 -37.20
N ALA A 51 27.99 17.38 -36.53
CA ALA A 51 27.00 16.63 -35.77
C ALA A 51 26.85 17.29 -34.39
N ASP A 52 25.73 17.96 -34.16
CA ASP A 52 25.55 18.82 -32.98
C ASP A 52 24.69 18.16 -31.88
N GLU A 53 24.64 18.84 -30.73
CA GLU A 53 23.82 18.43 -29.58
C GLU A 53 22.33 18.28 -29.93
N ALA A 54 21.83 19.07 -30.89
CA ALA A 54 20.44 18.99 -31.33
C ALA A 54 20.15 17.67 -32.05
N LEU A 55 21.09 17.17 -32.86
CA LEU A 55 21.00 15.86 -33.47
C LEU A 55 20.99 14.75 -32.40
N PHE A 56 21.93 14.76 -31.46
CA PHE A 56 22.02 13.71 -30.43
C PHE A 56 20.76 13.65 -29.55
N LYS A 57 20.20 14.81 -29.16
CA LYS A 57 18.91 14.86 -28.46
C LYS A 57 17.76 14.32 -29.31
N ALA A 58 17.74 14.63 -30.60
CA ALA A 58 16.70 14.15 -31.50
C ALA A 58 16.78 12.63 -31.71
N THR A 59 17.98 12.05 -31.84
CA THR A 59 18.16 10.60 -31.99
C THR A 59 17.89 9.85 -30.69
N GLN A 60 18.23 10.43 -29.54
CA GLN A 60 17.88 9.86 -28.24
C GLN A 60 16.35 9.81 -28.06
N THR A 61 15.65 10.91 -28.33
CA THR A 61 14.19 10.96 -28.28
C THR A 61 13.57 9.97 -29.27
N LEU A 62 14.17 9.82 -30.45
CA LEU A 62 13.73 8.85 -31.45
C LEU A 62 13.85 7.40 -30.95
N ALA A 63 14.97 7.05 -30.30
CA ALA A 63 15.18 5.72 -29.74
C ALA A 63 14.15 5.35 -28.66
N GLU A 64 13.65 6.33 -27.91
CA GLU A 64 12.61 6.11 -26.89
C GLU A 64 11.20 6.00 -27.48
N VAL A 65 10.87 6.83 -28.48
CA VAL A 65 9.50 6.94 -29.01
C VAL A 65 9.22 5.97 -30.16
N SER A 66 10.17 5.79 -31.07
CA SER A 66 10.03 4.96 -32.27
C SER A 66 11.39 4.41 -32.71
N PRO A 67 11.89 3.36 -32.03
CA PRO A 67 13.23 2.82 -32.29
C PRO A 67 13.37 2.32 -33.73
N LEU A 68 14.39 2.81 -34.45
CA LEU A 68 14.74 2.36 -35.80
C LEU A 68 16.23 2.64 -36.08
N PRO A 69 16.83 2.01 -37.11
CA PRO A 69 18.24 2.21 -37.43
C PRO A 69 18.54 3.66 -37.85
N VAL A 70 19.61 4.24 -37.30
CA VAL A 70 20.05 5.62 -37.61
C VAL A 70 21.48 5.60 -38.15
N LEU A 71 21.67 6.18 -39.33
CA LEU A 71 22.95 6.36 -40.01
C LEU A 71 23.25 7.85 -40.14
N VAL A 72 24.38 8.30 -39.56
CA VAL A 72 24.84 9.69 -39.59
C VAL A 72 26.10 9.79 -40.44
N PHE A 73 26.08 10.69 -41.42
CA PHE A 73 27.24 11.14 -42.18
C PHE A 73 27.66 12.53 -41.72
N THR A 74 28.95 12.71 -41.44
CA THR A 74 29.50 13.97 -40.94
C THR A 74 30.97 14.12 -41.31
N ASN A 75 31.51 15.32 -41.14
CA ASN A 75 32.95 15.60 -41.22
C ASN A 75 33.60 15.71 -39.83
N ASP A 76 32.80 15.51 -38.79
CA ASP A 76 33.23 15.59 -37.41
C ASP A 76 33.84 14.26 -36.94
N GLY A 77 35.16 14.25 -36.81
CA GLY A 77 35.94 13.10 -36.34
C GLY A 77 36.26 13.13 -34.84
N ASP A 78 35.63 14.00 -34.05
CA ASP A 78 35.87 14.08 -32.62
C ASP A 78 35.44 12.78 -31.91
N ALA A 79 36.34 12.23 -31.09
CA ALA A 79 36.10 10.96 -30.40
C ALA A 79 34.96 11.04 -29.37
N ALA A 80 34.77 12.18 -28.71
CA ALA A 80 33.68 12.38 -27.76
C ALA A 80 32.33 12.40 -28.48
N HIS A 81 32.24 13.07 -29.65
CA HIS A 81 31.02 13.05 -30.46
C HIS A 81 30.71 11.67 -31.04
N ILE A 82 31.71 10.84 -31.37
CA ILE A 82 31.49 9.44 -31.79
C ILE A 82 30.86 8.61 -30.66
N VAL A 83 31.36 8.77 -29.42
CA VAL A 83 30.80 8.09 -28.24
C VAL A 83 29.37 8.58 -28.00
N GLN A 84 29.16 9.90 -27.96
CA GLN A 84 27.86 10.51 -27.72
C GLN A 84 26.83 10.13 -28.81
N ALA A 85 27.23 10.05 -30.07
CA ALA A 85 26.39 9.57 -31.16
C ALA A 85 25.92 8.13 -30.89
N THR A 86 26.84 7.25 -30.48
CA THR A 86 26.52 5.85 -30.17
C THR A 86 25.56 5.74 -28.99
N GLU A 87 25.80 6.50 -27.91
CA GLU A 87 24.94 6.55 -26.72
C GLU A 87 23.55 7.16 -27.00
N SER A 88 23.43 7.99 -28.03
CA SER A 88 22.17 8.62 -28.44
C SER A 88 21.39 7.83 -29.50
N GLY A 89 21.74 6.55 -29.74
CA GLY A 89 21.01 5.68 -30.67
C GLY A 89 21.44 5.79 -32.14
N VAL A 90 22.63 6.35 -32.43
CA VAL A 90 23.23 6.30 -33.76
C VAL A 90 23.93 4.96 -33.96
N HIS A 91 23.47 4.22 -34.97
CA HIS A 91 23.96 2.87 -35.22
C HIS A 91 25.19 2.86 -36.13
N ALA A 92 25.31 3.85 -37.00
CA ALA A 92 26.51 4.06 -37.79
C ALA A 92 26.81 5.56 -37.88
N TYR A 93 27.98 5.95 -37.37
CA TYR A 93 28.50 7.31 -37.43
C TYR A 93 29.71 7.31 -38.38
N VAL A 94 29.59 8.02 -39.49
CA VAL A 94 30.50 7.92 -40.63
C VAL A 94 31.16 9.27 -40.90
N VAL A 95 32.47 9.33 -40.67
CA VAL A 95 33.31 10.52 -40.88
C VAL A 95 33.79 10.59 -42.34
N GLY A 96 33.86 11.80 -42.89
CA GLY A 96 34.36 12.06 -44.24
C GLY A 96 33.30 11.90 -45.33
N GLY A 97 32.03 12.07 -44.97
CA GLY A 97 30.89 12.03 -45.89
C GLY A 97 30.51 10.64 -46.40
N TYR A 98 29.63 10.63 -47.40
CA TYR A 98 29.09 9.41 -48.00
C TYR A 98 29.62 9.25 -49.43
N GLY A 99 30.14 8.07 -49.76
CA GLY A 99 30.41 7.70 -51.16
C GLY A 99 29.24 6.89 -51.68
N ALA A 100 28.76 7.16 -52.91
CA ALA A 100 27.58 6.49 -53.48
C ALA A 100 27.70 4.95 -53.42
N GLN A 101 28.88 4.39 -53.79
CA GLN A 101 29.10 2.93 -53.72
C GLN A 101 29.07 2.34 -52.29
N ARG A 102 29.18 3.18 -51.25
CA ARG A 102 29.20 2.76 -49.84
C ARG A 102 27.83 2.84 -49.16
N LEU A 103 26.83 3.48 -49.78
CA LEU A 103 25.52 3.68 -49.16
C LEU A 103 24.87 2.37 -48.76
N ARG A 104 24.69 1.43 -49.70
CA ARG A 104 24.04 0.14 -49.42
C ARG A 104 24.73 -0.67 -48.31
N PRO A 105 26.07 -0.89 -48.32
CA PRO A 105 26.75 -1.55 -47.22
C PRO A 105 26.58 -0.84 -45.86
N LEU A 106 26.59 0.49 -45.81
CA LEU A 106 26.45 1.25 -44.57
C LEU A 106 25.03 1.21 -44.01
N MET A 107 24.02 1.25 -44.89
CA MET A 107 22.63 1.04 -44.51
C MET A 107 22.44 -0.35 -43.89
N GLN A 108 23.01 -1.39 -44.52
CA GLN A 108 22.97 -2.76 -44.00
C GLN A 108 23.69 -2.88 -42.65
N LEU A 109 24.82 -2.20 -42.47
CA LEU A 109 25.54 -2.15 -41.19
C LEU A 109 24.69 -1.50 -40.09
N ALA A 110 24.07 -0.35 -40.37
CA ALA A 110 23.21 0.34 -39.41
C ALA A 110 22.01 -0.55 -39.02
N GLN A 111 21.36 -1.18 -39.99
CA GLN A 111 20.27 -2.13 -39.76
C GLN A 111 20.72 -3.35 -38.94
N ALA A 112 21.89 -3.92 -39.22
CA ALA A 112 22.42 -5.05 -38.48
C ALA A 112 22.75 -4.70 -37.02
N ARG A 113 23.34 -3.52 -36.78
CA ARG A 113 23.60 -3.02 -35.43
C ARG A 113 22.32 -2.76 -34.65
N PHE A 114 21.31 -2.14 -35.28
CA PHE A 114 19.98 -1.97 -34.66
C PHE A 114 19.34 -3.30 -34.28
N LYS A 115 19.33 -4.28 -35.20
CA LYS A 115 18.77 -5.61 -34.91
C LYS A 115 19.46 -6.28 -33.72
N ARG A 116 20.79 -6.16 -33.62
CA ARG A 116 21.56 -6.71 -32.51
C ARG A 116 21.22 -6.01 -31.20
N GLU A 117 21.14 -4.68 -31.21
CA GLU A 117 20.76 -3.90 -30.02
C GLU A 117 19.34 -4.24 -29.54
N GLN A 118 18.36 -4.29 -30.45
CA GLN A 118 16.99 -4.67 -30.13
C GLN A 118 16.90 -6.08 -29.53
N ALA A 119 17.64 -7.05 -30.08
CA ALA A 119 17.69 -8.41 -29.52
C ALA A 119 18.25 -8.42 -28.10
N LEU A 120 19.30 -7.63 -27.82
CA LEU A 120 19.85 -7.51 -26.46
C LEU A 120 18.88 -6.85 -25.49
N LEU A 121 18.15 -5.81 -25.94
CA LEU A 121 17.13 -5.15 -25.13
C LEU A 121 15.95 -6.09 -24.83
N GLU A 122 15.56 -6.93 -25.78
CA GLU A 122 14.53 -7.95 -25.60
C GLU A 122 14.98 -9.04 -24.60
N GLU A 123 16.20 -9.56 -24.75
CA GLU A 123 16.80 -10.49 -23.78
C GLU A 123 16.85 -9.89 -22.37
N LEU A 124 17.28 -8.62 -22.25
CA LEU A 124 17.32 -7.92 -20.96
C LEU A 124 15.93 -7.79 -20.34
N ARG A 125 14.92 -7.44 -21.14
CA ARG A 125 13.52 -7.33 -20.71
C ARG A 125 12.98 -8.67 -20.23
N ASP A 126 13.27 -9.74 -20.94
CA ASP A 126 12.85 -11.10 -20.59
C ASP A 126 13.46 -11.56 -19.27
N VAL A 127 14.77 -11.35 -19.09
CA VAL A 127 15.48 -11.66 -17.83
C VAL A 127 14.90 -10.83 -16.68
N SER A 128 14.70 -9.53 -16.88
CA SER A 128 14.13 -8.64 -15.88
C SER A 128 12.72 -9.09 -15.46
N THR A 129 11.88 -9.46 -16.42
CA THR A 129 10.51 -9.94 -16.16
C THR A 129 10.53 -11.23 -15.34
N ARG A 130 11.36 -12.21 -15.72
CA ARG A 130 11.50 -13.48 -14.97
C ARG A 130 12.02 -13.25 -13.55
N PHE A 131 12.93 -12.29 -13.37
CA PHE A 131 13.45 -11.93 -12.06
C PHE A 131 12.36 -11.34 -11.15
N GLU A 132 11.56 -10.39 -11.65
CA GLU A 132 10.45 -9.81 -10.89
C GLU A 132 9.35 -10.82 -10.58
N GLU A 133 9.02 -11.72 -11.52
CA GLU A 133 8.10 -12.84 -11.25
C GLU A 133 8.63 -13.74 -10.13
N ARG A 134 9.91 -14.13 -10.17
CA ARG A 134 10.52 -14.95 -9.11
C ARG A 134 10.49 -14.22 -7.76
N LYS A 135 10.79 -12.93 -7.72
CA LYS A 135 10.73 -12.12 -6.50
C LYS A 135 9.30 -11.99 -5.95
N ALA A 136 8.29 -11.90 -6.82
CA ALA A 136 6.90 -11.95 -6.39
C ALA A 136 6.55 -13.32 -5.79
N VAL A 137 6.96 -14.41 -6.44
CA VAL A 137 6.72 -15.78 -5.94
C VAL A 137 7.36 -15.99 -4.57
N GLU A 138 8.63 -15.65 -4.38
CA GLU A 138 9.30 -15.81 -3.08
C GLU A 138 8.66 -14.95 -1.98
N ARG A 139 8.23 -13.73 -2.29
CA ARG A 139 7.48 -12.89 -1.33
C ARG A 139 6.13 -13.50 -0.97
N ALA A 140 5.39 -14.00 -1.94
CA ALA A 140 4.10 -14.65 -1.70
C ALA A 140 4.28 -15.94 -0.88
N LYS A 141 5.33 -16.73 -1.14
CA LYS A 141 5.70 -17.88 -0.31
C LYS A 141 5.94 -17.47 1.13
N GLY A 142 6.75 -16.43 1.38
CA GLY A 142 6.99 -15.91 2.73
C GLY A 142 5.71 -15.50 3.47
N ILE A 143 4.79 -14.82 2.78
CA ILE A 143 3.46 -14.47 3.33
C ILE A 143 2.68 -15.74 3.68
N LEU A 144 2.61 -16.71 2.76
CA LEU A 144 1.89 -17.97 2.98
C LEU A 144 2.49 -18.81 4.10
N MET A 145 3.82 -18.84 4.23
CA MET A 145 4.52 -19.53 5.31
C MET A 145 4.16 -18.93 6.67
N SER A 146 4.21 -17.61 6.83
CA SER A 146 3.83 -16.95 8.09
C SER A 146 2.34 -17.11 8.40
N ALA A 147 1.51 -16.95 7.39
CA ALA A 147 0.05 -17.03 7.48
C ALA A 147 -0.42 -18.45 7.85
N ARG A 148 -0.02 -19.45 7.07
CA ARG A 148 -0.50 -20.84 7.18
C ARG A 148 0.42 -21.76 7.99
N GLN A 149 1.57 -21.27 8.47
CA GLN A 149 2.56 -22.07 9.21
C GLN A 149 3.01 -23.31 8.40
N VAL A 150 3.17 -23.15 7.10
CA VAL A 150 3.61 -24.20 6.17
C VAL A 150 5.09 -24.04 5.83
N SER A 151 5.72 -25.14 5.42
CA SER A 151 7.07 -25.11 4.86
C SER A 151 7.11 -24.36 3.52
N ASP A 152 8.31 -24.06 3.06
CA ASP A 152 8.56 -23.46 1.74
C ASP A 152 7.92 -24.27 0.60
N ASP A 153 8.09 -25.60 0.63
CA ASP A 153 7.49 -26.53 -0.33
C ASP A 153 5.95 -26.50 -0.28
N GLY A 154 5.39 -26.47 0.93
CA GLY A 154 3.94 -26.37 1.12
C GLY A 154 3.37 -25.06 0.57
N ALA A 155 4.07 -23.94 0.77
CA ALA A 155 3.68 -22.66 0.22
C ALA A 155 3.74 -22.63 -1.31
N PHE A 156 4.75 -23.28 -1.92
CA PHE A 156 4.86 -23.40 -3.37
C PHE A 156 3.73 -24.24 -3.97
N GLU A 157 3.38 -25.38 -3.36
CA GLU A 157 2.26 -26.22 -3.83
C GLU A 157 0.91 -25.47 -3.75
N ILE A 158 0.69 -24.65 -2.71
CA ILE A 158 -0.50 -23.80 -2.61
C ILE A 158 -0.56 -22.81 -3.79
N LEU A 159 0.54 -22.10 -4.06
CA LEU A 159 0.62 -21.16 -5.18
C LEU A 159 0.37 -21.85 -6.53
N ARG A 160 0.96 -23.04 -6.72
CA ARG A 160 0.81 -23.84 -7.93
C ARG A 160 -0.64 -24.28 -8.14
N THR A 161 -1.27 -24.79 -7.08
CA THR A 161 -2.67 -25.22 -7.09
C THR A 161 -3.60 -24.05 -7.42
N ALA A 162 -3.39 -22.89 -6.79
CA ALA A 162 -4.16 -21.67 -7.08
C ALA A 162 -3.98 -21.19 -8.54
N SER A 163 -2.76 -21.26 -9.07
CA SER A 163 -2.45 -20.95 -10.48
C SER A 163 -3.19 -21.87 -11.45
N MET A 164 -3.26 -23.18 -11.16
CA MET A 164 -4.02 -24.15 -11.96
C MET A 164 -5.53 -23.87 -11.93
N HIS A 165 -6.11 -23.60 -10.76
CA HIS A 165 -7.54 -23.34 -10.63
C HIS A 165 -7.98 -22.01 -11.27
N SER A 166 -7.12 -20.99 -11.23
CA SER A 166 -7.41 -19.66 -11.80
C SER A 166 -6.99 -19.50 -13.26
N ASN A 167 -6.28 -20.47 -13.84
CA ASN A 167 -5.66 -20.39 -15.17
C ASN A 167 -4.80 -19.13 -15.36
N GLN A 168 -4.06 -18.75 -14.31
CA GLN A 168 -3.18 -17.56 -14.28
C GLN A 168 -1.72 -17.99 -14.10
N ARG A 169 -0.77 -17.14 -14.53
CA ARG A 169 0.66 -17.40 -14.30
C ARG A 169 0.97 -17.33 -12.80
N LEU A 170 1.96 -18.11 -12.36
CA LEU A 170 2.39 -18.15 -10.95
C LEU A 170 2.75 -16.75 -10.42
N GLY A 171 3.43 -15.92 -11.22
CA GLY A 171 3.76 -14.54 -10.87
C GLY A 171 2.52 -13.65 -10.64
N GLN A 172 1.44 -13.84 -11.41
CA GLN A 172 0.19 -13.10 -11.26
C GLN A 172 -0.54 -13.52 -9.98
N VAL A 173 -0.63 -14.83 -9.71
CA VAL A 173 -1.21 -15.35 -8.46
C VAL A 173 -0.43 -14.84 -7.26
N ALA A 174 0.91 -14.86 -7.32
CA ALA A 174 1.76 -14.32 -6.28
C ALA A 174 1.50 -12.83 -6.03
N GLN A 175 1.35 -12.02 -7.09
CA GLN A 175 1.00 -10.60 -6.96
C GLN A 175 -0.38 -10.40 -6.31
N HIS A 176 -1.39 -11.19 -6.70
CA HIS A 176 -2.72 -11.14 -6.08
C HIS A 176 -2.68 -11.47 -4.58
N ILE A 177 -1.90 -12.49 -4.17
CA ILE A 177 -1.73 -12.83 -2.76
C ILE A 177 -1.03 -11.70 -2.01
N ILE A 178 0.05 -11.14 -2.57
CA ILE A 178 0.77 -10.00 -1.98
C ILE A 178 -0.18 -8.82 -1.79
N GLN A 179 -0.96 -8.46 -2.82
CA GLN A 179 -1.89 -7.35 -2.76
C GLN A 179 -2.98 -7.59 -1.71
N SER A 180 -3.56 -8.79 -1.70
CA SER A 180 -4.59 -9.18 -0.72
C SER A 180 -4.08 -9.11 0.71
N ALA A 181 -2.84 -9.56 0.95
CA ALA A 181 -2.21 -9.51 2.27
C ALA A 181 -1.95 -8.07 2.74
N HIS A 182 -1.41 -7.20 1.87
CA HIS A 182 -1.25 -5.77 2.18
C HIS A 182 -2.59 -5.12 2.53
N PHE A 183 -3.64 -5.51 1.82
CA PHE A 183 -4.96 -4.96 2.01
C PHE A 183 -5.59 -5.39 3.35
N ALA A 184 -5.51 -6.68 3.66
CA ALA A 184 -5.95 -7.24 4.93
C ALA A 184 -5.18 -6.62 6.12
N GLU A 185 -3.87 -6.44 5.98
CA GLU A 185 -3.07 -5.74 6.98
C GLU A 185 -3.55 -4.29 7.14
N GLY A 186 -3.75 -3.54 6.05
CA GLY A 186 -4.26 -2.18 6.10
C GLY A 186 -5.59 -2.06 6.86
N VAL A 187 -6.54 -2.95 6.57
CA VAL A 187 -7.84 -3.04 7.27
C VAL A 187 -7.66 -3.30 8.77
N ASN A 188 -6.80 -4.27 9.14
CA ASN A 188 -6.54 -4.59 10.54
C ASN A 188 -5.89 -3.41 11.28
N ARG A 189 -4.87 -2.77 10.69
CA ARG A 189 -4.16 -1.62 11.30
C ARG A 189 -5.09 -0.42 11.47
N ALA A 190 -5.87 -0.07 10.45
CA ALA A 190 -6.88 0.99 10.53
C ALA A 190 -7.96 0.63 11.58
N GLY A 191 -8.36 -0.64 11.63
CA GLY A 191 -9.32 -1.14 12.60
C GLY A 191 -8.85 -1.00 14.05
N GLN A 192 -7.57 -1.28 14.32
CA GLN A 192 -6.97 -1.14 15.65
C GLN A 192 -6.97 0.30 16.17
N LEU A 193 -6.89 1.30 15.28
CA LEU A 193 -6.93 2.72 15.68
C LEU A 193 -8.25 3.06 16.39
N ARG A 194 -9.36 2.45 15.98
CA ARG A 194 -10.67 2.60 16.63
C ARG A 194 -10.60 2.17 18.09
N MET A 195 -10.11 0.95 18.35
CA MET A 195 -9.95 0.42 19.71
C MET A 195 -8.96 1.26 20.54
N LEU A 196 -7.78 1.56 19.98
CA LEU A 196 -6.74 2.28 20.70
C LEU A 196 -7.18 3.68 21.12
N SER A 197 -7.97 4.37 20.29
CA SER A 197 -8.55 5.68 20.65
C SER A 197 -9.40 5.62 21.92
N GLN A 198 -10.18 4.55 22.10
CA GLN A 198 -11.03 4.35 23.27
C GLN A 198 -10.22 3.92 24.49
N ARG A 199 -9.27 3.01 24.29
CA ARG A 199 -8.33 2.54 25.33
C ARG A 199 -7.52 3.69 25.93
N LEU A 200 -7.08 4.64 25.11
CA LEU A 200 -6.35 5.83 25.58
C LEU A 200 -7.15 6.66 26.58
N VAL A 201 -8.43 6.95 26.28
CA VAL A 201 -9.30 7.75 27.15
C VAL A 201 -9.65 6.97 28.41
N LYS A 202 -9.90 5.66 28.30
CA LYS A 202 -10.15 4.79 29.46
C LYS A 202 -8.99 4.86 30.47
N HIS A 203 -7.75 4.73 30.01
CA HIS A 203 -6.58 4.83 30.90
C HIS A 203 -6.35 6.25 31.41
N TRP A 204 -6.67 7.28 30.62
CA TRP A 204 -6.63 8.65 31.08
C TRP A 204 -7.61 8.89 32.25
N LEU A 205 -8.84 8.37 32.14
CA LEU A 205 -9.88 8.42 33.17
C LEU A 205 -9.47 7.69 34.45
N LEU A 206 -8.83 6.53 34.33
CA LEU A 206 -8.35 5.77 35.49
C LEU A 206 -7.22 6.51 36.23
N ARG A 207 -6.32 7.17 35.48
CA ARG A 207 -5.31 8.07 36.07
C ARG A 207 -5.95 9.26 36.77
N LEU A 208 -6.95 9.90 36.15
CA LEU A 208 -7.73 10.99 36.77
C LEU A 208 -8.38 10.54 38.08
N ALA A 209 -8.87 9.30 38.13
CA ALA A 209 -9.46 8.72 39.33
C ALA A 209 -8.43 8.27 40.39
N GLY A 210 -7.13 8.33 40.11
CA GLY A 210 -6.07 7.87 41.01
C GLY A 210 -5.89 6.36 41.09
N VAL A 211 -6.46 5.60 40.16
CA VAL A 211 -6.31 4.14 40.08
C VAL A 211 -4.95 3.84 39.47
N GLN A 212 -4.09 3.08 40.17
CA GLN A 212 -2.81 2.54 39.67
C GLN A 212 -2.08 3.43 38.65
N VAL A 213 -1.85 4.71 38.98
CA VAL A 213 -1.49 5.78 38.03
C VAL A 213 -0.30 5.40 37.13
N ALA A 214 0.76 4.82 37.71
CA ALA A 214 1.95 4.39 36.97
C ALA A 214 1.64 3.30 35.92
N ARG A 215 0.79 2.32 36.25
CA ARG A 215 0.40 1.24 35.34
C ARG A 215 -0.42 1.79 34.17
N HIS A 216 -1.40 2.65 34.45
CA HIS A 216 -2.24 3.21 33.39
C HIS A 216 -1.50 4.25 32.54
N LEU A 217 -0.49 4.94 33.07
CA LEU A 217 0.43 5.75 32.26
C LEU A 217 1.23 4.87 31.28
N ALA A 218 1.72 3.71 31.73
CA ALA A 218 2.43 2.77 30.87
C ALA A 218 1.53 2.22 29.75
N LEU A 219 0.30 1.80 30.07
CA LEU A 219 -0.68 1.29 29.09
C LEU A 219 -1.13 2.38 28.10
N GLN A 220 -1.24 3.62 28.55
CA GLN A 220 -1.55 4.76 27.68
C GLN A 220 -0.37 5.06 26.73
N THR A 221 0.87 4.99 27.23
CA THR A 221 2.07 5.17 26.42
C THR A 221 2.21 4.09 25.36
N ASP A 222 2.00 2.82 25.74
CA ASP A 222 1.92 1.68 24.81
C ASP A 222 0.88 1.90 23.72
N SER A 223 -0.35 2.30 24.11
CA SER A 223 -1.42 2.58 23.15
C SER A 223 -1.05 3.68 22.15
N ALA A 224 -0.39 4.74 22.62
CA ALA A 224 0.08 5.84 21.76
C ALA A 224 1.17 5.37 20.79
N GLN A 225 2.13 4.56 21.25
CA GLN A 225 3.18 3.98 20.40
C GLN A 225 2.59 3.05 19.34
N ARG A 226 1.59 2.22 19.70
CA ARG A 226 0.86 1.36 18.75
C ARG A 226 0.13 2.18 17.67
N ILE A 227 -0.47 3.31 18.03
CA ILE A 227 -1.08 4.22 17.03
C ILE A 227 -0.01 4.80 16.10
N ASP A 228 1.10 5.31 16.63
CA ASP A 228 2.19 5.85 15.80
C ASP A 228 2.72 4.79 14.82
N ALA A 229 2.95 3.57 15.29
CA ALA A 229 3.42 2.45 14.47
C ALA A 229 2.41 2.08 13.37
N ASN A 230 1.12 1.99 13.72
CA ASN A 230 0.06 1.67 12.76
C ASN A 230 -0.06 2.76 11.69
N LEU A 231 0.02 4.04 12.05
CA LEU A 231 -0.03 5.15 11.09
C LEU A 231 1.21 5.19 10.18
N ALA A 232 2.39 4.89 10.72
CA ALA A 232 3.60 4.80 9.91
C ALA A 232 3.51 3.67 8.86
N LEU A 233 3.01 2.50 9.26
CA LEU A 233 2.80 1.37 8.34
C LEU A 233 1.74 1.68 7.28
N LEU A 234 0.61 2.26 7.68
CA LEU A 234 -0.44 2.68 6.76
C LEU A 234 0.09 3.72 5.75
N GLY A 235 0.87 4.70 6.21
CA GLY A 235 1.47 5.72 5.34
C GLY A 235 2.48 5.16 4.33
N LYS A 236 3.16 4.07 4.67
CA LYS A 236 4.10 3.39 3.78
C LYS A 236 3.41 2.50 2.74
N ASN A 237 2.33 1.82 3.14
CA ASN A 237 1.75 0.73 2.36
C ASN A 237 0.49 1.12 1.59
N LEU A 238 -0.22 2.19 1.99
CA LEU A 238 -1.43 2.63 1.29
C LEU A 238 -1.11 3.53 0.10
N SER A 239 -1.89 3.36 -0.98
CA SER A 239 -1.86 4.22 -2.16
C SER A 239 -2.26 5.66 -1.79
N GLN A 240 -1.33 6.60 -1.98
CA GLN A 240 -1.57 8.03 -1.73
C GLN A 240 -2.74 8.60 -2.57
N PRO A 241 -2.82 8.34 -3.89
CA PRO A 241 -3.96 8.80 -4.70
C PRO A 241 -5.33 8.28 -4.25
N THR A 242 -5.38 7.15 -3.54
CA THR A 242 -6.64 6.47 -3.19
C THR A 242 -7.08 6.73 -1.74
N PHE A 243 -6.13 6.70 -0.80
CA PHE A 243 -6.42 6.77 0.64
C PHE A 243 -5.74 7.95 1.34
N GLY A 244 -4.98 8.79 0.61
CA GLY A 244 -4.16 9.87 1.17
C GLY A 244 -4.96 10.85 2.03
N ASP A 245 -6.11 11.32 1.55
CA ASP A 245 -6.94 12.29 2.28
C ASP A 245 -7.51 11.70 3.58
N LEU A 246 -8.01 10.45 3.53
CA LEU A 246 -8.53 9.75 4.69
C LEU A 246 -7.43 9.52 5.74
N LEU A 247 -6.25 9.10 5.30
CA LEU A 247 -5.12 8.89 6.20
C LEU A 247 -4.60 10.21 6.78
N ALA A 248 -4.52 11.27 5.98
CA ALA A 248 -4.10 12.60 6.44
C ALA A 248 -5.04 13.13 7.53
N GLN A 249 -6.34 12.93 7.37
CA GLN A 249 -7.35 13.27 8.36
C GLN A 249 -7.15 12.50 9.68
N VAL A 250 -6.95 11.17 9.61
CA VAL A 250 -6.64 10.34 10.79
C VAL A 250 -5.37 10.83 11.50
N VAL A 251 -4.30 11.11 10.74
CA VAL A 251 -3.02 11.61 11.26
C VAL A 251 -3.18 12.98 11.93
N ALA A 252 -3.96 13.89 11.34
CA ALA A 252 -4.22 15.21 11.91
C ALA A 252 -4.96 15.10 13.26
N THR A 253 -6.02 14.29 13.32
CA THR A 253 -6.77 14.03 14.56
C THR A 253 -5.89 13.38 15.62
N TRP A 254 -5.05 12.39 15.23
CA TRP A 254 -4.10 11.77 16.16
C TRP A 254 -3.09 12.78 16.73
N LYS A 255 -2.52 13.66 15.90
CA LYS A 255 -1.59 14.71 16.37
C LYS A 255 -2.24 15.62 17.43
N ALA A 256 -3.50 16.00 17.22
CA ALA A 256 -4.24 16.81 18.19
C ALA A 256 -4.50 16.04 19.49
N LEU A 257 -4.97 14.80 19.41
CA LEU A 257 -5.22 13.94 20.58
C LEU A 257 -3.94 13.67 21.37
N LYS A 258 -2.85 13.28 20.69
CA LYS A 258 -1.54 13.03 21.29
C LYS A 258 -0.99 14.26 22.00
N LYS A 259 -1.22 15.47 21.46
CA LYS A 259 -0.84 16.72 22.13
C LYS A 259 -1.65 16.93 23.42
N ALA A 260 -2.97 16.71 23.38
CA ALA A 260 -3.84 16.88 24.55
C ALA A 260 -3.51 15.88 25.68
N LEU A 261 -3.13 14.64 25.35
CA LEU A 261 -2.79 13.60 26.32
C LEU A 261 -1.45 13.80 27.05
N LYS A 262 -0.64 14.81 26.69
CA LYS A 262 0.66 15.06 27.36
C LYS A 262 0.53 15.66 28.76
N ALA A 263 -0.55 16.37 29.04
CA ALA A 263 -0.77 16.99 30.34
C ALA A 263 -1.19 15.94 31.39
N GLU A 264 -0.98 16.26 32.67
CA GLU A 264 -1.57 15.46 33.75
C GLU A 264 -3.11 15.53 33.68
N PRO A 265 -3.82 14.42 33.97
CA PRO A 265 -5.26 14.38 33.85
C PRO A 265 -5.98 15.39 34.76
N ALA A 266 -6.86 16.19 34.17
CA ALA A 266 -7.67 17.19 34.87
C ALA A 266 -9.09 17.26 34.28
N LEU A 267 -10.12 17.44 35.13
CA LEU A 267 -11.53 17.33 34.73
C LEU A 267 -11.94 18.26 33.58
N ASP A 268 -11.36 19.45 33.49
CA ASP A 268 -11.59 20.44 32.42
C ASP A 268 -11.14 19.95 31.03
N GLN A 269 -10.18 19.03 30.98
CA GLN A 269 -9.65 18.45 29.74
C GLN A 269 -10.44 17.21 29.28
N LEU A 270 -11.36 16.71 30.09
CA LEU A 270 -12.05 15.44 29.82
C LEU A 270 -12.87 15.49 28.53
N ALA A 271 -13.77 16.45 28.42
CA ALA A 271 -14.64 16.63 27.25
C ALA A 271 -13.85 16.81 25.93
N PRO A 272 -12.85 17.72 25.83
CA PRO A 272 -12.09 17.87 24.59
C PRO A 272 -11.24 16.64 24.23
N ILE A 273 -10.64 15.94 25.21
CA ILE A 273 -9.89 14.69 24.95
C ILE A 273 -10.84 13.60 24.44
N ASN A 274 -12.00 13.42 25.07
CA ASN A 274 -12.98 12.43 24.64
C ASN A 274 -13.50 12.74 23.23
N ALA A 275 -13.79 14.01 22.92
CA ALA A 275 -14.21 14.43 21.58
C ALA A 275 -13.16 14.13 20.50
N LEU A 276 -11.87 14.38 20.79
CA LEU A 276 -10.78 14.05 19.87
C LEU A 276 -10.62 12.53 19.66
N ALA A 277 -10.83 11.73 20.70
CA ALA A 277 -10.79 10.27 20.60
C ALA A 277 -11.98 9.72 19.80
N GLU A 278 -13.19 10.25 20.00
CA GLU A 278 -14.36 9.91 19.17
C GLU A 278 -14.15 10.30 17.71
N ARG A 279 -13.55 11.47 17.46
CA ARG A 279 -13.20 11.87 16.10
C ARG A 279 -12.18 10.93 15.46
N LEU A 280 -11.18 10.49 16.22
CA LEU A 280 -10.17 9.54 15.73
C LEU A 280 -10.82 8.18 15.39
N LEU A 281 -11.76 7.72 16.22
CA LEU A 281 -12.55 6.53 15.94
C LEU A 281 -13.34 6.66 14.63
N GLN A 282 -14.03 7.79 14.42
CA GLN A 282 -14.81 8.03 13.21
C GLN A 282 -13.93 8.13 11.95
N ASP A 283 -12.80 8.82 12.05
CA ASP A 283 -11.82 8.94 10.96
C ASP A 283 -11.25 7.55 10.61
N ALA A 284 -10.91 6.74 11.61
CA ALA A 284 -10.45 5.37 11.43
C ALA A 284 -11.53 4.43 10.88
N GLU A 285 -12.80 4.57 11.28
CA GLU A 285 -13.93 3.81 10.71
C GLU A 285 -14.10 4.11 9.23
N ARG A 286 -14.03 5.39 8.82
CA ARG A 286 -14.11 5.79 7.41
C ARG A 286 -12.96 5.23 6.59
N LEU A 287 -11.74 5.31 7.10
CA LEU A 287 -10.57 4.70 6.44
C LEU A 287 -10.75 3.18 6.33
N THR A 288 -11.19 2.52 7.40
CA THR A 288 -11.40 1.06 7.41
C THR A 288 -12.49 0.66 6.42
N ALA A 289 -13.62 1.36 6.37
CA ALA A 289 -14.71 1.09 5.43
C ALA A 289 -14.29 1.33 3.97
N SER A 290 -13.51 2.38 3.70
CA SER A 290 -12.97 2.65 2.36
C SER A 290 -12.02 1.54 1.92
N LEU A 291 -11.14 1.09 2.82
CA LEU A 291 -10.33 -0.10 2.59
C LEU A 291 -11.26 -1.29 2.31
N GLU A 292 -12.13 -1.70 3.23
CA GLU A 292 -13.05 -2.83 3.00
C GLU A 292 -13.78 -2.80 1.65
N SER A 293 -14.22 -1.63 1.18
CA SER A 293 -14.88 -1.49 -0.13
C SER A 293 -13.98 -1.71 -1.34
N ALA A 294 -12.69 -1.36 -1.23
CA ALA A 294 -11.70 -1.54 -2.29
C ALA A 294 -11.08 -2.95 -2.29
N GLY A 295 -11.27 -3.73 -1.22
CA GLY A 295 -10.80 -5.11 -1.10
C GLY A 295 -11.92 -6.13 -1.35
N SER A 296 -11.89 -6.80 -2.50
CA SER A 296 -12.89 -7.81 -2.90
C SER A 296 -12.70 -9.15 -2.16
N VAL A 297 -12.90 -9.23 -0.84
CA VAL A 297 -12.82 -10.55 -0.15
C VAL A 297 -13.83 -10.70 1.00
N ALA A 298 -14.79 -11.63 0.83
CA ALA A 298 -15.77 -12.05 1.84
C ALA A 298 -15.20 -12.47 3.24
N PRO A 299 -13.99 -13.05 3.36
CA PRO A 299 -13.33 -13.35 4.64
C PRO A 299 -13.08 -12.11 5.52
N LEU A 300 -13.00 -10.90 4.94
CA LEU A 300 -12.74 -9.68 5.73
C LEU A 300 -13.88 -9.37 6.71
N ARG A 301 -15.14 -9.70 6.37
CA ARG A 301 -16.31 -9.40 7.24
C ARG A 301 -16.24 -10.07 8.62
N MET A 302 -15.77 -11.32 8.70
CA MET A 302 -15.67 -12.05 9.97
C MET A 302 -14.55 -11.49 10.86
N LEU A 303 -13.36 -11.27 10.26
CA LEU A 303 -12.24 -10.61 10.95
C LEU A 303 -12.62 -9.22 11.45
N ASN A 304 -13.38 -8.48 10.65
CA ASN A 304 -13.85 -7.14 11.00
C ASN A 304 -14.90 -7.17 12.12
N MET A 305 -15.74 -8.20 12.18
CA MET A 305 -16.68 -8.36 13.29
C MET A 305 -15.94 -8.56 14.61
N ALA A 306 -14.98 -9.50 14.67
CA ALA A 306 -14.14 -9.71 15.85
C ALA A 306 -13.32 -8.45 16.20
N GLY A 307 -12.81 -7.73 15.20
CA GLY A 307 -12.13 -6.44 15.38
C GLY A 307 -13.05 -5.34 15.96
N ARG A 308 -14.32 -5.29 15.55
CA ARG A 308 -15.31 -4.35 16.10
C ARG A 308 -15.64 -4.67 17.56
N GLN A 309 -15.68 -5.94 17.95
CA GLN A 309 -15.91 -6.32 19.36
C GLN A 309 -14.84 -5.75 20.30
N ARG A 310 -13.58 -5.70 19.85
CA ARG A 310 -12.49 -5.02 20.59
C ARG A 310 -12.80 -3.55 20.86
N MET A 311 -13.32 -2.84 19.86
CA MET A 311 -13.68 -1.43 20.02
C MET A 311 -14.88 -1.28 20.95
N HIS A 312 -15.93 -2.07 20.78
CA HIS A 312 -17.15 -1.97 21.58
C HIS A 312 -16.89 -2.27 23.07
N SER A 313 -16.05 -3.25 23.40
CA SER A 313 -15.69 -3.53 24.80
C SER A 313 -14.96 -2.36 25.47
N GLN A 314 -13.99 -1.75 24.76
CA GLN A 314 -13.27 -0.58 25.24
C GLN A 314 -14.18 0.64 25.36
N ARG A 315 -15.07 0.87 24.38
CA ARG A 315 -16.03 1.97 24.39
C ARG A 315 -17.05 1.84 25.52
N PHE A 316 -17.55 0.63 25.79
CA PHE A 316 -18.44 0.35 26.91
C PHE A 316 -17.77 0.67 28.26
N ALA A 317 -16.56 0.15 28.48
CA ALA A 317 -15.81 0.41 29.71
C ALA A 317 -15.50 1.91 29.88
N LYS A 318 -15.11 2.61 28.80
CA LYS A 318 -14.91 4.06 28.80
C LYS A 318 -16.19 4.81 29.19
N ALA A 319 -17.32 4.47 28.57
CA ALA A 319 -18.61 5.12 28.84
C ALA A 319 -19.07 4.90 30.30
N ALA A 320 -18.86 3.70 30.84
CA ALA A 320 -19.13 3.40 32.25
C ALA A 320 -18.27 4.25 33.21
N LEU A 321 -16.99 4.46 32.89
CA LEU A 321 -16.11 5.33 33.67
C LEU A 321 -16.51 6.82 33.56
N LEU A 322 -16.83 7.28 32.36
CA LEU A 322 -17.30 8.66 32.11
C LEU A 322 -18.54 8.97 32.96
N GLY A 323 -19.52 8.08 32.98
CA GLY A 323 -20.76 8.25 33.76
C GLY A 323 -20.55 8.34 35.27
N VAL A 324 -19.40 7.91 35.80
CA VAL A 324 -19.06 7.95 37.24
C VAL A 324 -18.10 9.10 37.58
N LEU A 325 -17.31 9.57 36.61
CA LEU A 325 -16.25 10.56 36.82
C LEU A 325 -16.63 11.97 36.33
N GLU A 326 -17.58 12.10 35.41
CA GLU A 326 -18.08 13.38 34.92
C GLU A 326 -19.43 13.72 35.58
N PRO A 327 -19.49 14.67 36.53
CA PRO A 327 -20.75 15.10 37.14
C PRO A 327 -21.55 16.03 36.20
N GLY A 328 -22.86 15.84 36.08
CA GLY A 328 -23.80 16.78 35.41
C GLY A 328 -24.63 16.19 34.26
N GLU A 329 -25.21 17.07 33.42
CA GLU A 329 -26.02 16.76 32.21
C GLU A 329 -25.45 15.67 31.24
N PRO A 330 -24.12 15.49 31.06
CA PRO A 330 -23.57 14.46 30.16
C PRO A 330 -23.90 13.00 30.55
N GLN A 331 -24.46 12.77 31.75
CA GLN A 331 -24.69 11.43 32.29
C GLN A 331 -25.69 10.61 31.47
N LEU A 332 -26.72 11.25 30.91
CA LEU A 332 -27.68 10.61 30.00
C LEU A 332 -27.01 10.18 28.69
N GLN A 333 -26.13 11.02 28.15
CA GLN A 333 -25.38 10.72 26.93
C GLN A 333 -24.43 9.53 27.15
N HIS A 334 -23.68 9.51 28.24
CA HIS A 334 -22.78 8.40 28.57
C HIS A 334 -23.53 7.09 28.79
N GLN A 335 -24.73 7.14 29.39
CA GLN A 335 -25.60 5.97 29.50
C GLN A 335 -26.08 5.47 28.14
N ALA A 336 -26.48 6.38 27.24
CA ALA A 336 -26.89 6.03 25.89
C ALA A 336 -25.72 5.41 25.08
N ASP A 337 -24.53 5.98 25.19
CA ASP A 337 -23.31 5.45 24.56
C ASP A 337 -22.94 4.06 25.10
N MET A 338 -23.07 3.87 26.41
CA MET A 338 -22.84 2.57 27.06
C MET A 338 -23.84 1.52 26.57
N GLU A 339 -25.13 1.86 26.51
CA GLU A 339 -26.18 0.95 26.04
C GLU A 339 -26.02 0.63 24.55
N ALA A 340 -25.70 1.62 23.71
CA ALA A 340 -25.41 1.39 22.30
C ALA A 340 -24.20 0.47 22.10
N ALA A 341 -23.13 0.66 22.87
CA ALA A 341 -21.96 -0.22 22.83
C ALA A 341 -22.31 -1.64 23.30
N ARG A 342 -23.16 -1.78 24.33
CA ARG A 342 -23.63 -3.07 24.83
C ARG A 342 -24.41 -3.84 23.77
N GLN A 343 -25.41 -3.20 23.17
CA GLN A 343 -26.24 -3.83 22.14
C GLN A 343 -25.42 -4.25 20.93
N ALA A 344 -24.53 -3.38 20.44
CA ALA A 344 -23.66 -3.69 19.31
C ALA A 344 -22.70 -4.86 19.63
N PHE A 345 -22.19 -4.92 20.86
CA PHE A 345 -21.33 -6.01 21.30
C PHE A 345 -22.11 -7.34 21.37
N GLU A 346 -23.24 -7.36 22.07
CA GLU A 346 -24.05 -8.57 22.26
C GLU A 346 -24.56 -9.13 20.92
N GLN A 347 -24.99 -8.26 20.00
CA GLN A 347 -25.37 -8.65 18.64
C GLN A 347 -24.18 -9.26 17.86
N GLY A 348 -23.01 -8.64 17.95
CA GLY A 348 -21.81 -9.14 17.27
C GLY A 348 -21.32 -10.47 17.84
N LEU A 349 -21.34 -10.64 19.16
CA LEU A 349 -21.00 -11.90 19.82
C LEU A 349 -22.00 -13.01 19.47
N ALA A 350 -23.30 -12.71 19.43
CA ALA A 350 -24.33 -13.66 18.99
C ALA A 350 -24.11 -14.09 17.53
N TYR A 351 -23.78 -13.15 16.64
CA TYR A 351 -23.42 -13.44 15.25
C TYR A 351 -22.20 -14.37 15.16
N LEU A 352 -21.12 -14.07 15.89
CA LEU A 352 -19.90 -14.88 15.88
C LEU A 352 -20.15 -16.31 16.39
N ASN A 353 -20.99 -16.47 17.43
CA ASN A 353 -21.39 -17.79 17.93
C ASN A 353 -22.27 -18.57 16.95
N GLY A 354 -23.04 -17.89 16.10
CA GLY A 354 -23.90 -18.50 15.09
C GLY A 354 -23.18 -18.97 13.83
N LEU A 355 -21.87 -18.72 13.69
CA LEU A 355 -21.11 -19.08 12.49
C LEU A 355 -20.94 -20.62 12.39
N PRO A 356 -21.30 -21.25 11.25
CA PRO A 356 -21.28 -22.70 11.09
C PRO A 356 -19.86 -23.32 11.04
N LEU A 357 -18.83 -22.50 10.76
CA LEU A 357 -17.44 -22.93 10.55
C LEU A 357 -16.54 -22.41 11.68
N SER A 358 -16.76 -22.86 12.92
CA SER A 358 -15.92 -22.55 14.08
C SER A 358 -15.10 -23.76 14.52
N THR A 359 -13.78 -23.60 14.56
CA THR A 359 -12.86 -24.61 15.13
C THR A 359 -13.08 -24.75 16.64
N PRO A 360 -12.71 -25.89 17.27
CA PRO A 360 -12.81 -26.03 18.72
C PRO A 360 -12.04 -24.96 19.50
N GLU A 361 -10.93 -24.46 18.93
CA GLU A 361 -10.14 -23.36 19.50
C GLU A 361 -10.95 -22.05 19.50
N ILE A 362 -11.55 -21.69 18.37
CA ILE A 362 -12.40 -20.49 18.22
C ILE A 362 -13.59 -20.54 19.21
N ARG A 363 -14.23 -21.71 19.36
CA ARG A 363 -15.36 -21.86 20.30
C ARG A 363 -14.94 -21.61 21.75
N ARG A 364 -13.81 -22.17 22.19
CA ARG A 364 -13.29 -21.93 23.55
C ARG A 364 -13.00 -20.45 23.80
N THR A 365 -12.38 -19.77 22.83
CA THR A 365 -12.09 -18.34 22.95
C THR A 365 -13.38 -17.50 22.95
N LEU A 366 -14.41 -17.87 22.17
CA LEU A 366 -15.73 -17.23 22.22
C LEU A 366 -16.44 -17.44 23.57
N GLU A 367 -16.35 -18.63 24.15
CA GLU A 367 -16.89 -18.92 25.49
C GLU A 367 -16.19 -18.09 26.57
N SER A 368 -14.85 -17.99 26.52
CA SER A 368 -14.06 -17.09 27.38
C SER A 368 -14.50 -15.64 27.22
N ALA A 369 -14.62 -15.16 25.97
CA ALA A 369 -15.05 -13.79 25.68
C ALA A 369 -16.47 -13.50 26.19
N ALA A 370 -17.39 -14.47 26.13
CA ALA A 370 -18.73 -14.32 26.69
C ALA A 370 -18.71 -14.16 28.22
N GLN A 371 -17.85 -14.93 28.91
CA GLN A 371 -17.65 -14.80 30.36
C GLN A 371 -16.98 -13.45 30.70
N GLY A 372 -15.93 -13.08 29.96
CA GLY A 372 -15.25 -11.79 30.11
C GLY A 372 -16.20 -10.61 29.89
N TRP A 373 -17.11 -10.70 28.92
CA TRP A 373 -18.16 -9.69 28.72
C TRP A 373 -19.07 -9.53 29.92
N LEU A 374 -19.53 -10.64 30.52
CA LEU A 374 -20.35 -10.59 31.73
C LEU A 374 -19.62 -9.92 32.89
N GLN A 375 -18.31 -10.18 33.04
CA GLN A 375 -17.48 -9.51 34.04
C GLN A 375 -17.37 -8.00 33.78
N VAL A 376 -17.23 -7.57 32.52
CA VAL A 376 -17.22 -6.15 32.14
C VAL A 376 -18.55 -5.47 32.48
N VAL A 377 -19.68 -6.08 32.13
CA VAL A 377 -21.03 -5.54 32.43
C VAL A 377 -21.26 -5.46 33.95
N THR A 378 -20.94 -6.53 34.68
CA THR A 378 -21.07 -6.56 36.15
C THR A 378 -20.14 -5.52 36.81
N GLY A 379 -18.92 -5.35 36.28
CA GLY A 379 -17.98 -4.33 36.71
C GLY A 379 -18.53 -2.91 36.52
N ALA A 380 -19.21 -2.65 35.39
CA ALA A 380 -19.86 -1.36 35.12
C ALA A 380 -20.98 -1.05 36.13
N ASP A 381 -21.76 -2.04 36.55
CA ASP A 381 -22.78 -1.87 37.59
C ASP A 381 -22.15 -1.61 38.96
N HIS A 382 -21.02 -2.25 39.26
CA HIS A 382 -20.30 -2.05 40.51
C HIS A 382 -19.67 -0.66 40.64
N VAL A 383 -19.14 -0.08 39.55
CA VAL A 383 -18.55 1.27 39.61
C VAL A 383 -19.59 2.38 39.78
N ARG A 384 -20.86 2.14 39.40
CA ARG A 384 -21.98 3.08 39.63
C ARG A 384 -22.40 3.21 41.09
N ARG A 385 -22.03 2.26 41.96
CA ARG A 385 -22.35 2.32 43.39
C ARG A 385 -21.68 3.53 44.06
N PRO A 386 -22.32 4.16 45.06
CA PRO A 386 -21.82 5.37 45.71
C PRO A 386 -20.37 5.27 46.20
N ALA A 387 -19.73 6.43 46.36
CA ALA A 387 -18.36 6.53 46.85
C ALA A 387 -18.20 5.83 48.20
N GLY A 388 -17.15 5.01 48.32
CA GLY A 388 -16.81 4.23 49.51
C GLY A 388 -15.37 3.74 49.43
N ARG A 389 -14.88 3.05 50.49
CA ARG A 389 -13.47 2.63 50.61
C ARG A 389 -12.96 1.82 49.40
N ASP A 390 -13.83 1.06 48.75
CA ASP A 390 -13.45 0.17 47.64
C ASP A 390 -13.63 0.79 46.25
N ARG A 391 -13.87 2.11 46.11
CA ARG A 391 -14.13 2.74 44.80
C ARG A 391 -13.00 2.45 43.80
N LEU A 392 -11.75 2.62 44.20
CA LEU A 392 -10.59 2.39 43.34
C LEU A 392 -10.47 0.93 42.91
N LEU A 393 -10.77 -0.01 43.81
CA LEU A 393 -10.78 -1.45 43.50
C LEU A 393 -11.84 -1.80 42.46
N ARG A 394 -13.04 -1.21 42.54
CA ARG A 394 -14.10 -1.45 41.55
C ARG A 394 -13.74 -0.89 40.17
N LEU A 395 -13.15 0.31 40.11
CA LEU A 395 -12.68 0.92 38.87
C LEU A 395 -11.57 0.07 38.22
N GLU A 396 -10.63 -0.42 39.04
CA GLU A 396 -9.59 -1.33 38.59
C GLU A 396 -10.15 -2.67 38.08
N GLY A 397 -11.16 -3.22 38.75
CA GLY A 397 -11.83 -4.46 38.35
C GLY A 397 -12.46 -4.35 36.95
N LEU A 398 -13.19 -3.25 36.69
CA LEU A 398 -13.72 -2.97 35.35
C LEU A 398 -12.60 -2.80 34.31
N ALA A 399 -11.53 -2.08 34.66
CA ALA A 399 -10.39 -1.88 33.78
C ALA A 399 -9.74 -3.21 33.40
N SER A 400 -9.44 -4.07 34.38
CA SER A 400 -8.82 -5.37 34.18
C SER A 400 -9.71 -6.31 33.36
N ALA A 401 -11.01 -6.41 33.69
CA ALA A 401 -11.95 -7.23 32.92
C ALA A 401 -12.03 -6.79 31.44
N SER A 402 -12.02 -5.47 31.19
CA SER A 402 -12.05 -4.94 29.82
C SER A 402 -10.75 -5.17 29.04
N GLU A 403 -9.58 -5.24 29.69
CA GLU A 403 -8.32 -5.60 29.04
C GLU A 403 -8.25 -7.10 28.76
N SER A 404 -8.65 -7.96 29.71
CA SER A 404 -8.70 -9.41 29.46
C SER A 404 -9.64 -9.76 28.31
N LEU A 405 -10.79 -9.10 28.22
CA LEU A 405 -11.71 -9.27 27.09
C LEU A 405 -11.11 -8.76 25.77
N LEU A 406 -10.33 -7.69 25.80
CA LEU A 406 -9.61 -7.21 24.62
C LEU A 406 -8.63 -8.26 24.12
N ASP A 407 -7.86 -8.89 25.02
CA ASP A 407 -6.90 -9.94 24.71
C ASP A 407 -7.59 -11.15 24.07
N ASP A 408 -8.74 -11.59 24.60
CA ASP A 408 -9.56 -12.67 24.02
C ASP A 408 -9.93 -12.36 22.56
N PHE A 409 -10.34 -11.14 22.24
CA PHE A 409 -10.68 -10.76 20.86
C PHE A 409 -9.47 -10.50 19.96
N GLU A 410 -8.32 -10.10 20.49
CA GLU A 410 -7.06 -10.07 19.75
C GLU A 410 -6.67 -11.50 19.34
N GLN A 411 -6.76 -12.46 20.28
CA GLN A 411 -6.53 -13.88 20.01
C GLN A 411 -7.55 -14.46 19.02
N LEU A 412 -8.83 -14.15 19.20
CA LEU A 412 -9.90 -14.61 18.32
C LEU A 412 -9.70 -14.12 16.88
N SER A 413 -9.23 -12.89 16.72
CA SER A 413 -8.96 -12.33 15.39
C SER A 413 -7.80 -13.06 14.71
N ALA A 414 -6.74 -13.37 15.44
CA ALA A 414 -5.63 -14.19 14.92
C ALA A 414 -6.07 -15.63 14.60
N GLN A 415 -7.00 -16.21 15.37
CA GLN A 415 -7.57 -17.53 15.08
C GLN A 415 -8.43 -17.52 13.81
N TYR A 416 -9.29 -16.51 13.63
CA TYR A 416 -10.08 -16.36 12.40
C TYR A 416 -9.18 -16.13 11.19
N GLU A 417 -8.16 -15.29 11.31
CA GLU A 417 -7.18 -15.07 10.25
C GLU A 417 -6.53 -16.39 9.80
N ARG A 418 -6.08 -17.22 10.75
CA ARG A 418 -5.53 -18.56 10.47
C ARG A 418 -6.57 -19.51 9.85
N SER A 419 -7.78 -19.57 10.41
CA SER A 419 -8.84 -20.49 9.96
C SER A 419 -9.33 -20.17 8.54
N MET A 420 -9.46 -18.88 8.21
CA MET A 420 -9.89 -18.46 6.88
C MET A 420 -8.81 -18.73 5.82
N GLN A 421 -7.54 -18.65 6.22
CA GLN A 421 -6.45 -19.04 5.34
C GLN A 421 -6.46 -20.55 5.07
N MET A 422 -6.87 -21.40 6.02
CA MET A 422 -7.01 -22.84 5.76
C MET A 422 -8.17 -23.21 4.82
N LEU A 423 -9.29 -22.48 4.85
CA LEU A 423 -10.49 -22.76 4.02
C LEU A 423 -10.37 -22.29 2.56
N MET A 424 -9.44 -21.38 2.26
CA MET A 424 -9.09 -20.98 0.88
C MET A 424 -7.94 -21.82 0.30
N GLY A 425 -7.64 -22.97 0.91
CA GLY A 425 -6.62 -23.93 0.47
C GLY A 425 -7.20 -25.07 -0.33
#